data_AF-A0A2G8RFF8-F1
#
_entry.id   AF-A0A2G8RFF8-F1
#
_cell.length_a   1.000
_cell.length_b   1.000
_cell.length_c   1.000
_cell.angle_alpha   90.00
_cell.angle_beta   90.00
_cell.angle_gamma   90.00
#
_symmetry.space_group_name_H-M   'P 1'
#
loop_
_entity.id
_entity.type
_entity.pdbx_description
1 polymer ?
#
loop_
_entity_poly.entity_id
_entity_poly.type
_entity_poly.pdbx_seq_one_letter_code
_entity_poly.pdbx_strand_id
1 'polypeptide(L)'
;MTLLYTPGQLRTAVSIGPETYRHWKKALEPLRRARGHSPCFRSGDLVALAVVRLLTLDMGIRVGALTSIGEALFDLCNRSPWPVMERAKLIIDLPNSVLLLRSELAETPTDKPYVTIPLSPVITQLREQLLAAGNEDEQSSLRFPPVEIAPAVASRGGRP
;
A
#
# COMPACT_ATOMS: atom_id res chain seq x y z
N MET A 1 -5.40 15.18 -12.25
CA MET A 1 -4.32 15.04 -11.25
C MET A 1 -4.53 13.73 -10.51
N THR A 2 -3.54 12.83 -10.52
CA THR A 2 -3.65 11.52 -9.86
C THR A 2 -3.00 11.62 -8.49
N LEU A 3 -3.75 11.34 -7.41
CA LEU A 3 -3.20 11.30 -6.06
C LEU A 3 -2.16 10.18 -5.95
N LEU A 4 -1.00 10.49 -5.38
CA LEU A 4 0.07 9.53 -5.12
C LEU A 4 0.21 9.30 -3.61
N TYR A 5 0.57 8.07 -3.25
CA TYR A 5 0.76 7.60 -1.89
C TYR A 5 2.24 7.35 -1.62
N THR A 6 2.68 7.68 -0.41
CA THR A 6 4.02 7.34 0.09
C THR A 6 4.09 5.85 0.44
N PRO A 7 5.31 5.27 0.54
CA PRO A 7 5.48 3.92 1.06
C PRO A 7 4.89 3.74 2.47
N GLY A 8 4.90 4.79 3.29
CA GLY A 8 4.28 4.78 4.62
C GLY A 8 2.77 4.60 4.53
N GLN A 9 2.09 5.48 3.77
CA GLN A 9 0.65 5.43 3.56
C GLN A 9 0.20 4.11 2.92
N LEU A 10 0.94 3.60 1.92
CA LEU A 10 0.67 2.30 1.30
C LEU A 10 0.67 1.17 2.33
N ARG A 11 1.68 1.11 3.19
CA ARG A 11 1.77 0.06 4.24
C ARG A 11 0.67 0.19 5.27
N THR A 12 0.38 1.41 5.72
CA THR A 12 -0.68 1.67 6.71
C THR A 12 -2.04 1.28 6.15
N ALA A 13 -2.36 1.70 4.92
CA ALA A 13 -3.63 1.39 4.27
C ALA A 13 -3.84 -0.13 4.09
N VAL A 14 -2.77 -0.87 3.80
CA VAL A 14 -2.81 -2.34 3.64
C VAL A 14 -2.56 -3.05 4.97
N SER A 15 -2.35 -2.34 6.07
CA SER A 15 -2.08 -2.88 7.41
C SER A 15 -0.91 -3.90 7.43
N ILE A 16 0.23 -3.55 6.83
CA ILE A 16 1.45 -4.38 6.85
C ILE A 16 2.61 -3.72 7.60
N GLY A 17 3.34 -4.54 8.36
CA GLY A 17 4.53 -4.12 9.08
C GLY A 17 5.70 -3.72 8.15
N PRO A 18 6.67 -2.95 8.67
CA PRO A 18 7.84 -2.50 7.88
C PRO A 18 8.71 -3.67 7.41
N GLU A 19 8.87 -4.72 8.21
CA GLU A 19 9.66 -5.90 7.84
C GLU A 19 9.00 -6.72 6.73
N THR A 20 7.68 -6.92 6.80
CA THR A 20 6.89 -7.54 5.72
C THR A 20 7.06 -6.77 4.41
N TYR A 21 6.95 -5.43 4.47
CA TYR A 21 7.16 -4.59 3.31
C TYR A 21 8.58 -4.69 2.75
N ARG A 22 9.61 -4.69 3.60
CA ARG A 22 11.02 -4.86 3.17
C ARG A 22 11.25 -6.21 2.50
N HIS A 23 10.67 -7.27 3.05
CA HIS A 23 10.73 -8.60 2.45
C HIS A 23 10.04 -8.63 1.08
N TRP A 24 8.81 -8.13 0.99
CA TRP A 24 8.06 -8.09 -0.27
C TRP A 24 8.70 -7.17 -1.30
N LYS A 25 9.32 -6.06 -0.90
CA LYS A 25 10.05 -5.16 -1.81
C LYS A 25 11.22 -5.86 -2.53
N LYS A 26 11.81 -6.89 -1.92
CA LYS A 26 12.85 -7.72 -2.57
C LYS A 26 12.28 -8.66 -3.63
N ALA A 27 11.05 -9.13 -3.46
CA ALA A 27 10.39 -10.08 -4.36
C ALA A 27 9.59 -9.36 -5.48
N LEU A 28 8.89 -8.28 -5.14
CA LEU A 28 7.94 -7.61 -6.03
C LEU A 28 8.56 -6.35 -6.61
N GLU A 29 8.86 -6.40 -7.91
CA GLU A 29 9.44 -5.27 -8.64
C GLU A 29 8.67 -3.95 -8.53
N PRO A 30 7.32 -3.93 -8.60
CA PRO A 30 6.55 -2.70 -8.44
C PRO A 30 6.83 -1.92 -7.14
N LEU A 31 7.20 -2.60 -6.05
CA LEU A 31 7.51 -1.96 -4.77
C LEU A 31 8.89 -1.30 -4.73
N ARG A 32 9.78 -1.62 -5.69
CA ARG A 32 11.13 -1.03 -5.79
C ARG A 32 11.13 0.40 -6.33
N ARG A 33 10.01 0.87 -6.90
CA ARG A 33 9.83 2.23 -7.44
C ARG A 33 10.05 3.33 -6.39
N ALA A 34 9.80 3.02 -5.12
CA ALA A 34 9.98 3.95 -4.01
C ALA A 34 11.47 4.26 -3.72
N ARG A 35 11.88 5.50 -3.99
CA ARG A 35 13.13 6.10 -3.48
C ARG A 35 12.82 6.98 -2.27
N GLY A 36 13.19 6.51 -1.07
CA GLY A 36 12.96 7.24 0.17
C GLY A 36 11.47 7.30 0.56
N HIS A 37 11.02 8.49 1.00
CA HIS A 37 9.67 8.73 1.53
C HIS A 37 8.73 9.43 0.55
N SER A 38 9.17 9.68 -0.69
CA SER A 38 8.38 10.41 -1.68
C SER A 38 7.14 9.62 -2.14
N PRO A 39 6.01 10.29 -2.39
CA PRO A 39 4.84 9.67 -2.99
C PRO A 39 5.15 9.09 -4.37
N CYS A 40 4.88 7.80 -4.58
CA CYS A 40 5.17 7.11 -5.84
C CYS A 40 4.15 6.04 -6.22
N PHE A 41 3.22 5.71 -5.32
CA PHE A 41 2.20 4.69 -5.54
C PHE A 41 0.87 5.31 -5.92
N ARG A 42 0.14 4.67 -6.82
CA ARG A 42 -1.20 5.05 -7.26
C ARG A 42 -2.25 4.28 -6.47
N SER A 43 -3.51 4.69 -6.59
CA SER A 43 -4.64 3.99 -5.96
C SER A 43 -4.74 2.51 -6.35
N GLY A 44 -4.38 2.15 -7.59
CA GLY A 44 -4.35 0.74 -8.02
C GLY A 44 -3.26 -0.08 -7.32
N ASP A 45 -2.12 0.53 -6.97
CA ASP A 45 -1.05 -0.14 -6.23
C ASP A 45 -1.49 -0.56 -4.82
N LEU A 46 -2.38 0.20 -4.19
CA LEU A 46 -2.96 -0.15 -2.89
C LEU A 46 -3.80 -1.43 -3.00
N VAL A 47 -4.62 -1.53 -4.05
CA VAL A 47 -5.46 -2.72 -4.30
C VAL A 47 -4.59 -3.92 -4.64
N ALA A 48 -3.59 -3.75 -5.51
CA ALA A 48 -2.65 -4.80 -5.86
C ALA A 48 -1.91 -5.33 -4.63
N LEU A 49 -1.43 -4.44 -3.76
CA LEU A 49 -0.74 -4.86 -2.54
C LEU A 49 -1.69 -5.49 -1.51
N ALA A 50 -2.93 -5.03 -1.42
CA ALA A 50 -3.95 -5.66 -0.57
C ALA A 50 -4.29 -7.08 -1.05
N VAL A 51 -4.34 -7.31 -2.37
CA VAL A 51 -4.44 -8.65 -2.96
C VAL A 51 -3.22 -9.50 -2.61
N VAL A 52 -2.01 -8.97 -2.73
CA VAL A 52 -0.79 -9.68 -2.31
C VAL A 52 -0.86 -10.06 -0.84
N ARG A 53 -1.33 -9.15 0.02
CA ARG A 53 -1.53 -9.43 1.45
C ARG A 53 -2.52 -10.58 1.65
N LEU A 54 -3.67 -10.54 0.99
CA LEU A 54 -4.68 -11.61 1.08
C LEU A 54 -4.09 -12.97 0.70
N LEU A 55 -3.40 -13.02 -0.44
CA LEU A 55 -2.78 -14.26 -0.93
C LEU A 55 -1.70 -14.79 0.03
N THR A 56 -0.90 -13.89 0.61
CA THR A 56 0.27 -14.29 1.41
C THR A 56 -0.05 -14.56 2.88
N LEU A 57 -0.85 -13.70 3.51
CA LEU A 57 -1.15 -13.78 4.94
C LEU A 57 -2.38 -14.64 5.22
N ASP A 58 -3.43 -14.50 4.40
CA ASP A 58 -4.69 -15.20 4.64
C ASP A 58 -4.73 -16.57 3.94
N MET A 59 -4.10 -16.72 2.76
CA MET A 59 -4.05 -17.99 2.01
C MET A 59 -2.71 -18.73 2.09
N GLY A 60 -1.71 -18.17 2.77
CA GLY A 60 -0.40 -18.82 2.98
C GLY A 60 0.46 -18.97 1.73
N ILE A 61 0.16 -18.28 0.62
CA ILE A 61 0.96 -18.32 -0.60
C ILE A 61 2.27 -17.58 -0.36
N ARG A 62 3.40 -18.22 -0.66
CA ARG A 62 4.71 -17.56 -0.53
C ARG A 62 4.80 -16.39 -1.52
N VAL A 63 5.25 -15.21 -1.05
CA VAL A 63 5.43 -14.02 -1.91
C VAL A 63 6.34 -14.29 -3.12
N GLY A 64 7.30 -15.21 -3.00
CA GLY A 64 8.15 -15.66 -4.10
C GLY A 64 7.36 -16.26 -5.27
N ALA A 65 6.22 -16.90 -5.00
CA ALA A 65 5.33 -17.45 -6.05
C ALA A 65 4.53 -16.35 -6.77
N LEU A 66 4.45 -15.14 -6.22
CA LEU A 66 3.77 -14.00 -6.83
C LEU A 66 4.71 -13.15 -7.70
N THR A 67 5.99 -13.48 -7.75
CA THR A 67 7.00 -12.73 -8.50
C THR A 67 6.67 -12.64 -9.98
N SER A 68 6.25 -13.75 -10.60
CA SER A 68 5.92 -13.82 -12.02
C SER A 68 4.69 -13.00 -12.42
N ILE A 69 3.76 -12.79 -11.49
CA ILE A 69 2.52 -12.02 -11.73
C ILE A 69 2.57 -10.60 -11.14
N GLY A 70 3.63 -10.26 -10.39
CA GLY A 70 3.69 -9.04 -9.59
C GLY A 70 3.54 -7.77 -10.42
N GLU A 71 4.30 -7.64 -11.51
CA GLU A 71 4.20 -6.48 -12.39
C GLU A 71 2.82 -6.38 -13.06
N ALA A 72 2.35 -7.50 -13.64
CA ALA A 72 1.05 -7.58 -14.30
C ALA A 72 -0.11 -7.25 -13.34
N LEU A 73 -0.03 -7.65 -12.06
CA LEU A 73 -1.04 -7.36 -11.05
C LEU A 73 -1.14 -5.87 -10.76
N PHE A 74 0.00 -5.22 -10.50
CA PHE A 74 0.03 -3.78 -10.22
C PHE A 74 -0.44 -2.98 -11.43
N ASP A 75 -0.01 -3.36 -12.63
CA ASP A 75 -0.45 -2.70 -13.85
C ASP A 75 -1.94 -2.90 -14.11
N LEU A 76 -2.46 -4.10 -13.90
CA LEU A 76 -3.89 -4.41 -14.06
C LEU A 76 -4.76 -3.56 -13.12
N CYS A 77 -4.39 -3.47 -11.83
CA CYS A 77 -5.12 -2.65 -10.86
C CYS A 77 -5.00 -1.14 -11.15
N ASN A 78 -3.94 -0.68 -11.81
CA ASN A 78 -3.78 0.72 -12.19
C ASN A 78 -4.54 1.13 -13.46
N ARG A 79 -5.04 0.17 -14.25
CA ARG A 79 -5.82 0.45 -15.46
C ARG A 79 -7.26 0.86 -15.17
N SER A 80 -7.80 0.50 -14.01
CA SER A 80 -9.20 0.73 -13.66
C SER A 80 -9.33 1.54 -12.37
N PRO A 81 -10.23 2.53 -12.30
CA PRO A 81 -10.49 3.25 -11.07
C PRO A 81 -11.25 2.36 -10.06
N TRP A 82 -11.14 2.68 -8.78
CA TRP A 82 -11.74 1.90 -7.69
C TRP A 82 -13.24 1.62 -7.85
N PRO A 83 -14.11 2.57 -8.23
CA PRO A 83 -15.55 2.29 -8.38
C PRO A 83 -15.87 1.25 -9.46
N VAL A 84 -14.99 1.09 -10.46
CA VAL A 84 -15.13 0.04 -11.48
C VAL A 84 -14.67 -1.29 -10.90
N MET A 85 -13.53 -1.30 -10.19
CA MET A 85 -13.01 -2.51 -9.56
C MET A 85 -13.90 -3.03 -8.44
N GLU A 86 -14.62 -2.19 -7.70
CA GLU A 86 -15.58 -2.63 -6.67
C GLU A 86 -16.65 -3.58 -7.23
N ARG A 87 -16.99 -3.45 -8.52
CA ARG A 87 -17.97 -4.30 -9.20
C ARG A 87 -17.31 -5.44 -9.99
N ALA A 88 -16.05 -5.73 -9.65
CA ALA A 88 -15.21 -6.68 -10.34
C ALA A 88 -14.65 -7.73 -9.38
N LYS A 89 -14.23 -8.83 -9.97
CA LYS A 89 -13.43 -9.86 -9.33
C LYS A 89 -12.12 -10.04 -10.07
N LEU A 90 -11.08 -10.31 -9.30
CA LEU A 90 -9.78 -10.68 -9.81
C LEU A 90 -9.66 -12.20 -9.81
N ILE A 91 -9.29 -12.75 -10.96
CA ILE A 91 -9.07 -14.17 -11.18
C ILE A 91 -7.56 -14.36 -11.36
N ILE A 92 -6.99 -15.28 -10.59
CA ILE A 92 -5.55 -15.54 -10.54
C ILE A 92 -5.31 -17.02 -10.78
N ASP A 93 -4.69 -17.33 -11.91
CA ASP A 93 -4.11 -18.64 -12.19
C ASP A 93 -2.60 -18.52 -11.98
N LEU A 94 -2.15 -18.86 -10.76
CA LEU A 94 -0.73 -18.78 -10.39
C LEU A 94 0.14 -19.71 -11.25
N PRO A 95 -0.22 -20.99 -11.49
CA PRO A 95 0.59 -21.89 -12.31
C PRO A 95 0.91 -21.35 -13.70
N ASN A 96 -0.07 -20.72 -14.37
CA ASN A 96 0.11 -20.15 -15.71
C ASN A 96 0.46 -18.66 -15.69
N SER A 97 0.58 -18.05 -14.50
CA SER A 97 0.82 -16.61 -14.30
C SER A 97 -0.19 -15.72 -15.04
N VAL A 98 -1.47 -16.14 -15.04
CA VAL A 98 -2.55 -15.41 -15.70
C VAL A 98 -3.37 -14.63 -14.68
N LEU A 99 -3.66 -13.38 -15.01
CA LEU A 99 -4.50 -12.47 -14.25
C LEU A 99 -5.62 -11.95 -15.12
N LEU A 100 -6.86 -12.04 -14.63
CA LEU A 100 -8.02 -11.51 -15.33
C LEU A 100 -8.86 -10.68 -14.37
N LEU A 101 -9.16 -9.45 -14.78
CA LEU A 101 -10.22 -8.65 -14.17
C LEU A 101 -11.52 -8.91 -14.94
N ARG A 102 -12.57 -9.28 -14.22
CA ARG A 102 -13.90 -9.54 -14.78
C ARG A 102 -14.95 -8.87 -13.92
N SER A 103 -16.11 -8.58 -14.51
CA SER A 103 -17.29 -8.21 -13.71
C SER A 103 -17.56 -9.30 -12.67
N GLU A 104 -17.98 -8.89 -11.49
CA GLU A 104 -18.25 -9.79 -10.37
C GLU A 104 -19.22 -10.92 -10.74
N LEU A 105 -20.28 -10.57 -11.50
CA LEU A 105 -21.33 -11.48 -11.94
C LEU A 105 -20.96 -12.31 -13.18
N ALA A 106 -19.86 -12.00 -13.86
CA ALA A 106 -19.48 -12.74 -15.07
C ALA A 106 -19.04 -14.16 -14.72
N GLU A 107 -19.50 -15.17 -15.47
CA GLU A 107 -19.03 -16.54 -15.28
C GLU A 107 -17.55 -16.68 -15.65
N THR A 108 -16.87 -17.58 -14.94
CA THR A 108 -15.47 -17.94 -15.23
C THR A 108 -15.38 -19.45 -15.46
N PRO A 109 -15.75 -19.95 -16.65
CA PRO A 109 -15.55 -21.35 -16.96
C PRO A 109 -14.05 -21.63 -17.05
N THR A 110 -13.57 -22.59 -16.25
CA THR A 110 -12.18 -23.06 -16.33
C THR A 110 -12.09 -24.47 -15.76
N ASP A 111 -11.34 -25.31 -16.46
CA ASP A 111 -11.04 -26.68 -16.06
C ASP A 111 -9.78 -26.78 -15.18
N LYS A 112 -9.17 -25.64 -14.86
CA LYS A 112 -7.93 -25.53 -14.07
C LYS A 112 -8.17 -24.81 -12.75
N PRO A 113 -7.40 -25.13 -11.69
CA PRO A 113 -7.52 -24.45 -10.41
C PRO A 113 -7.09 -22.98 -10.50
N TYR A 114 -7.86 -22.11 -9.86
CA TYR A 114 -7.63 -20.67 -9.84
C TYR A 114 -8.14 -20.07 -8.53
N VAL A 115 -7.61 -18.90 -8.17
CA VAL A 115 -8.09 -18.10 -7.03
C VAL A 115 -8.98 -16.99 -7.57
N THR A 116 -10.14 -16.81 -6.96
CA THR A 116 -11.03 -15.67 -7.25
C THR A 116 -11.12 -14.78 -6.03
N ILE A 117 -10.89 -13.48 -6.23
CA ILE A 117 -10.94 -12.46 -5.18
C ILE A 117 -11.98 -11.41 -5.59
N PRO A 118 -13.13 -11.30 -4.90
CA PRO A 118 -14.01 -10.14 -5.08
C PRO A 118 -13.31 -8.89 -4.56
N LEU A 119 -13.30 -7.82 -5.36
CA LEU A 119 -12.55 -6.60 -5.02
C LEU A 119 -13.36 -5.61 -4.18
N SER A 120 -14.68 -5.73 -4.14
CA SER A 120 -15.57 -4.93 -3.28
C SER A 120 -15.11 -4.88 -1.81
N PRO A 121 -14.91 -6.01 -1.10
CA PRO A 121 -14.47 -5.97 0.30
C PRO A 121 -13.06 -5.39 0.46
N VAL A 122 -12.16 -5.70 -0.47
CA VAL A 122 -10.77 -5.18 -0.46
C VAL A 122 -10.76 -3.65 -0.55
N ILE A 123 -11.54 -3.09 -1.46
CA ILE A 123 -11.60 -1.64 -1.66
C ILE A 123 -12.33 -0.94 -0.52
N THR A 124 -13.39 -1.56 0.01
CA THR A 124 -14.11 -1.03 1.18
C THR A 124 -13.17 -0.90 2.38
N GLN A 125 -12.42 -1.97 2.69
CA GLN A 125 -11.43 -1.94 3.77
C GLN A 125 -10.36 -0.87 3.53
N LEU A 126 -9.82 -0.77 2.31
CA LEU A 126 -8.81 0.25 1.98
C LEU A 126 -9.34 1.67 2.17
N ARG A 127 -10.60 1.93 1.79
CA ARG A 127 -11.25 3.24 1.98
C ARG A 127 -11.36 3.58 3.47
N GLU A 128 -11.80 2.64 4.29
CA GLU A 128 -11.91 2.81 5.74
C GLU A 128 -10.54 3.10 6.38
N GLN A 129 -9.49 2.35 5.99
CA GLN A 129 -8.14 2.56 6.51
C GLN A 129 -7.55 3.92 6.09
N LEU A 130 -7.80 4.36 4.86
CA LEU A 130 -7.36 5.68 4.39
C LEU A 130 -8.08 6.82 5.10
N LEU A 131 -9.39 6.67 5.37
CA LEU A 131 -10.16 7.64 6.15
C LEU A 131 -9.68 7.70 7.60
N ALA A 132 -9.40 6.55 8.22
CA ALA A 132 -8.88 6.48 9.58
C ALA A 132 -7.50 7.15 9.69
N ALA A 133 -6.58 6.87 8.76
CA ALA A 133 -5.25 7.46 8.76
C ALA A 133 -5.26 9.00 8.55
N GLY A 134 -6.22 9.52 7.78
CA GLY A 134 -6.40 10.96 7.60
C GLY A 134 -6.79 11.71 8.88
N ASN A 135 -7.40 11.01 9.85
CA ASN A 135 -7.80 11.60 11.14
C ASN A 135 -6.67 11.59 12.19
N GLU A 136 -5.60 10.81 11.99
CA GLU A 136 -4.48 10.70 12.95
C GLU A 136 -3.41 11.81 12.77
N ASP A 137 -3.35 12.45 11.60
CA ASP A 137 -2.44 13.58 11.33
C ASP A 137 -2.93 14.90 11.95
N GLU A 138 -4.17 14.95 12.48
CA GLU A 138 -4.63 16.03 13.36
C GLU A 138 -4.00 15.86 14.75
N GLN A 139 -2.86 16.54 14.94
CA GLN A 139 -2.33 16.96 16.24
C GLN A 139 -1.49 15.93 17.02
N SER A 140 -0.27 15.67 16.53
CA SER A 140 0.83 15.34 17.43
C SER A 140 1.14 16.57 18.30
N SER A 141 0.52 16.64 19.48
CA SER A 141 0.84 17.62 20.51
C SER A 141 2.33 17.49 20.84
N LEU A 142 3.13 18.44 20.37
CA LEU A 142 4.55 18.51 20.70
C LEU A 142 4.67 18.58 22.23
N ARG A 143 5.24 17.54 22.86
CA ARG A 143 5.53 17.49 24.31
C ARG A 143 6.77 18.32 24.66
N PHE A 144 7.05 19.37 23.90
CA PHE A 144 8.16 20.26 24.17
C PHE A 144 7.59 21.56 24.70
N PRO A 145 7.67 21.82 26.02
CA PRO A 145 7.38 23.15 26.52
C PRO A 145 8.34 24.14 25.85
N PRO A 146 7.89 25.35 25.49
CA PRO A 146 8.77 26.41 25.01
C PRO A 146 9.90 26.62 26.03
N VAL A 147 11.15 26.51 25.59
CA VAL A 147 12.32 26.89 26.40
C VAL A 147 12.63 28.34 26.07
N GLU A 148 12.48 29.22 27.06
CA GLU A 148 12.94 30.60 26.94
C GLU A 148 14.46 30.63 26.77
N ILE A 149 14.93 31.20 25.66
CA ILE A 149 16.36 31.43 25.44
C ILE A 149 16.70 32.76 26.14
N ALA A 150 17.35 32.67 27.31
CA ALA A 150 17.89 33.86 27.95
C ALA A 150 18.96 34.52 27.04
N PRO A 151 18.95 35.85 26.87
CA PRO A 151 19.98 36.53 26.09
C PRO A 151 21.33 36.41 26.79
N ALA A 152 22.36 36.03 26.03
CA ALA A 152 23.72 35.90 26.52
C ALA A 152 24.22 37.24 27.09
N VAL A 153 24.45 37.28 28.40
CA VAL A 153 25.11 38.41 29.05
C VAL A 153 26.59 38.38 28.68
N ALA A 154 26.99 39.29 27.78
CA ALA A 154 28.38 39.55 27.48
C ALA A 154 29.04 40.25 28.69
N SER A 155 29.76 39.50 29.53
CA SER A 155 30.65 40.10 30.53
C SER A 155 31.91 40.62 29.83
N ARG A 156 31.89 41.92 29.50
CA ARG A 156 33.10 42.71 29.24
C ARG A 156 33.77 43.04 30.57
N GLY A 157 35.10 42.91 30.57
CA GLY A 157 35.97 42.84 31.76
C GLY A 157 36.19 44.13 32.57
N GLY A 158 37.12 44.01 33.52
CA GLY A 158 37.66 45.14 34.28
C GLY A 158 38.38 44.69 35.56
N ARG A 159 39.71 44.59 35.50
CA ARG A 159 40.62 44.35 36.62
C ARG A 159 41.21 45.71 37.05
N PRO A 160 41.31 46.04 38.34
CA PRO A 160 42.40 46.87 38.86
C PRO A 160 43.55 46.00 39.36
#